data_AF-A0A6A6IKX3-F1
#
_entry.id   AF-A0A6A6IKX3-F1
#
_cell.length_a   1.000
_cell.length_b   1.000
_cell.length_c   1.000
_cell.angle_alpha   90.00
_cell.angle_beta   90.00
_cell.angle_gamma   90.00
#
_symmetry.space_group_name_H-M   'P 1'
#
loop_
_entity.id
_entity.type
_entity.pdbx_description
1 polymer ?
#
loop_
_entity_poly.entity_id
_entity_poly.type
_entity_poly.pdbx_seq_one_letter_code
_entity_poly.pdbx_strand_id
1 'polypeptide(L)'
;MDTTFQTEEMDIDEVGHEDEGDKSSESGWRYPSTPDGQVSNKPNSDEMLFGDDDGAMVANRPEPTREHEYDAYPTPGDEFEQKEDDEDSGSNTLPDFTQERITHIPQIQKLYDAYQQGFEHEYTSYESHMTRAQALAVAMLEHYYPKNQGFTVEPCTFNVMAAHGWAFWLHPEPTGAATGPGAAHKKKAASTAPQWEMFSAKYHRILPERIAGYVVYQEHTVIDKDGNEYLQDYPHTYLGIMMDDLQTFNNWVPDRNSTGGVSIPRAELLSYSLGVQAKIRHGYGILLLGPRIEFYDYNNDAQSAMSRIKSENWAIDMRYQTLSMVNVVFKGINERTIIYQDGSVGEGAMKPMT
;
A
#
# COMPACT_ATOMS: atom_id res chain seq x y z
N MET A 1 52.50 -21.63 25.80
CA MET A 1 51.98 -22.68 24.91
C MET A 1 51.47 -21.96 23.70
N ASP A 2 52.33 -21.77 22.71
CA ASP A 2 52.00 -21.12 21.44
C ASP A 2 51.12 -22.04 20.62
N THR A 3 49.99 -21.51 20.16
CA THR A 3 49.11 -22.18 19.20
C THR A 3 49.11 -21.37 17.92
N THR A 4 49.97 -21.80 17.00
CA THR A 4 50.03 -21.35 15.62
C THR A 4 48.84 -21.94 14.87
N PHE A 5 47.93 -21.11 14.37
CA PHE A 5 46.89 -21.54 13.43
C PHE A 5 47.49 -21.64 12.02
N GLN A 6 47.47 -22.84 11.45
CA GLN A 6 47.72 -23.07 10.03
C GLN A 6 46.41 -22.88 9.28
N THR A 7 46.38 -21.94 8.34
CA THR A 7 45.36 -21.82 7.31
C THR A 7 45.70 -22.81 6.19
N GLU A 8 44.88 -23.84 6.00
CA GLU A 8 44.89 -24.66 4.80
C GLU A 8 44.18 -23.89 3.68
N GLU A 9 44.93 -23.57 2.61
CA GLU A 9 44.39 -23.16 1.33
C GLU A 9 43.68 -24.37 0.69
N MET A 10 42.42 -24.20 0.34
CA MET A 10 41.62 -25.21 -0.33
C MET A 10 41.48 -24.78 -1.79
N ASP A 11 42.21 -25.47 -2.67
CA ASP A 11 42.11 -25.34 -4.12
C ASP A 11 40.68 -25.69 -4.57
N ILE A 12 40.04 -24.75 -5.27
CA ILE A 12 38.75 -24.95 -5.92
C ILE A 12 39.03 -25.27 -7.38
N ASP A 13 38.75 -26.52 -7.76
CA ASP A 13 38.83 -27.00 -9.13
C ASP A 13 37.86 -26.24 -10.05
N GLU A 14 38.41 -25.64 -11.10
CA GLU A 14 37.72 -25.10 -12.26
C GLU A 14 36.92 -26.21 -12.97
N VAL A 15 35.59 -26.13 -12.90
CA VAL A 15 34.71 -26.85 -13.82
C VAL A 15 34.29 -25.89 -14.92
N GLY A 16 34.94 -26.02 -16.07
CA GLY A 16 34.57 -25.33 -17.30
C GLY A 16 33.19 -25.76 -17.79
N HIS A 17 32.31 -24.79 -18.01
CA HIS A 17 31.11 -24.97 -18.81
C HIS A 17 31.21 -24.11 -20.08
N GLU A 18 31.32 -24.82 -21.20
CA GLU A 18 31.27 -24.31 -22.56
C GLU A 18 29.86 -23.78 -22.88
N ASP A 19 29.78 -22.47 -23.04
CA ASP A 19 29.28 -21.75 -24.22
C ASP A 19 28.32 -22.50 -25.17
N GLU A 20 27.02 -22.17 -25.14
CA GLU A 20 26.16 -22.19 -26.33
C GLU A 20 25.00 -21.19 -26.17
N GLY A 21 24.85 -20.29 -27.15
CA GLY A 21 23.52 -19.94 -27.66
C GLY A 21 23.01 -18.52 -27.46
N ASP A 22 23.74 -17.56 -28.01
CA ASP A 22 23.25 -16.21 -28.34
C ASP A 22 21.97 -16.23 -29.20
N LYS A 23 20.87 -15.70 -28.67
CA LYS A 23 19.67 -15.29 -29.44
C LYS A 23 19.12 -13.99 -28.87
N SER A 24 19.81 -12.90 -29.20
CA SER A 24 19.25 -11.55 -29.16
C SER A 24 18.03 -11.43 -30.10
N SER A 25 16.82 -11.47 -29.57
CA SER A 25 15.63 -10.99 -30.29
C SER A 25 15.39 -9.53 -29.94
N GLU A 26 16.04 -8.62 -30.68
CA GLU A 26 15.68 -7.20 -30.72
C GLU A 26 14.29 -7.04 -31.35
N SER A 27 13.24 -6.98 -30.54
CA SER A 27 11.95 -6.46 -30.98
C SER A 27 11.92 -4.93 -30.79
N GLY A 28 12.59 -4.23 -31.69
CA GLY A 28 12.51 -2.78 -31.79
C GLY A 28 11.12 -2.34 -32.26
N TRP A 29 10.30 -1.85 -31.33
CA TRP A 29 9.05 -1.16 -31.66
C TRP A 29 9.36 0.22 -32.22
N ARG A 30 9.20 0.39 -33.54
CA ARG A 30 9.21 1.70 -34.19
C ARG A 30 7.88 2.41 -33.93
N TYR A 31 7.95 3.63 -33.39
CA TYR A 31 6.82 4.56 -33.35
C TYR A 31 6.39 4.92 -34.78
N PRO A 32 5.07 5.04 -35.06
CA PRO A 32 4.60 5.55 -36.34
C PRO A 32 5.04 7.01 -36.48
N SER A 33 5.78 7.29 -37.56
CA SER A 33 6.17 8.63 -37.98
C SER A 33 4.92 9.44 -38.32
N THR A 34 4.79 10.63 -37.74
CA THR A 34 3.89 11.66 -38.26
C THR A 34 4.28 12.01 -39.70
N PRO A 35 3.33 12.11 -40.64
CA PRO A 35 3.64 12.60 -41.97
C PRO A 35 3.77 14.12 -41.95
N ASP A 36 5.01 14.59 -42.09
CA ASP A 36 5.29 15.95 -42.53
C ASP A 36 5.04 16.05 -44.04
N GLY A 37 4.23 17.03 -44.43
CA GLY A 37 3.89 17.30 -45.82
C GLY A 37 3.19 18.65 -45.96
N GLN A 38 3.99 19.71 -45.99
CA GLN A 38 3.63 21.11 -46.27
C GLN A 38 2.86 21.29 -47.59
N VAL A 39 2.07 22.37 -47.70
CA VAL A 39 2.25 23.48 -48.68
C VAL A 39 1.09 24.49 -48.63
N SER A 40 1.47 25.73 -48.32
CA SER A 40 0.93 27.06 -48.69
C SER A 40 -0.57 27.30 -48.95
N ASN A 41 -1.13 28.33 -48.29
CA ASN A 41 -1.47 29.58 -49.00
C ASN A 41 -1.69 30.79 -48.07
N LYS A 42 -1.53 31.96 -48.70
CA LYS A 42 -1.35 33.35 -48.25
C LYS A 42 -2.48 33.98 -47.38
N PRO A 43 -2.24 35.17 -46.80
CA PRO A 43 -3.09 35.78 -45.79
C PRO A 43 -4.24 36.57 -46.42
N ASN A 44 -5.39 36.59 -45.73
CA ASN A 44 -6.38 37.64 -45.91
C ASN A 44 -6.57 38.34 -44.56
N SER A 45 -6.08 39.58 -44.53
CA SER A 45 -6.60 40.65 -43.70
C SER A 45 -8.06 40.88 -44.06
N ASP A 46 -8.95 40.76 -43.09
CA ASP A 46 -10.18 41.55 -43.09
C ASP A 46 -10.54 41.91 -41.65
N GLU A 47 -10.68 43.21 -41.49
CA GLU A 47 -11.18 43.90 -40.32
C GLU A 47 -12.57 43.38 -39.96
N MET A 48 -12.82 43.13 -38.67
CA MET A 48 -14.15 43.38 -38.10
C MET A 48 -13.99 43.96 -36.69
N LEU A 49 -14.10 45.29 -36.67
CA LEU A 49 -14.64 46.11 -35.58
C LEU A 49 -15.98 45.55 -35.09
N PHE A 50 -16.11 45.25 -33.80
CA PHE A 50 -17.30 45.35 -32.94
C PHE A 50 -16.79 44.91 -31.54
N GLY A 51 -16.95 45.60 -30.42
CA GLY A 51 -17.74 46.75 -30.02
C GLY A 51 -17.77 46.61 -28.50
N ASP A 52 -17.36 47.65 -27.77
CA ASP A 52 -17.46 47.71 -26.32
C ASP A 52 -18.95 47.63 -25.95
N ASP A 53 -19.34 46.64 -25.14
CA ASP A 53 -20.66 46.59 -24.54
C ASP A 53 -20.54 46.37 -23.03
N ASP A 54 -20.68 47.48 -22.33
CA ASP A 54 -20.80 47.61 -20.89
C ASP A 54 -22.21 47.14 -20.48
N GLY A 55 -22.30 45.97 -19.86
CA GLY A 55 -23.59 45.36 -19.51
C GLY A 55 -23.60 44.70 -18.13
N ALA A 56 -23.83 45.51 -17.10
CA ALA A 56 -24.11 45.06 -15.74
C ALA A 56 -25.34 44.15 -15.67
N MET A 57 -25.21 42.97 -15.04
CA MET A 57 -26.32 42.28 -14.39
C MET A 57 -25.84 41.58 -13.12
N VAL A 58 -26.22 42.20 -12.01
CA VAL A 58 -26.21 41.67 -10.65
C VAL A 58 -27.12 40.43 -10.61
N ALA A 59 -26.56 39.26 -10.32
CA ALA A 59 -27.32 38.08 -9.93
C ALA A 59 -27.09 37.80 -8.45
N ASN A 60 -28.04 38.23 -7.62
CA ASN A 60 -28.16 37.82 -6.23
C ASN A 60 -28.24 36.29 -6.16
N ARG A 61 -27.18 35.66 -5.63
CA ARG A 61 -27.17 34.25 -5.27
C ARG A 61 -27.81 34.13 -3.88
N PRO A 62 -28.96 33.45 -3.71
CA PRO A 62 -29.50 33.22 -2.38
C PRO A 62 -28.58 32.27 -1.62
N GLU A 63 -28.16 32.67 -0.43
CA GLU A 63 -27.50 31.80 0.53
C GLU A 63 -28.47 30.68 0.95
N PRO A 64 -28.04 29.40 0.93
CA PRO A 64 -28.83 28.34 1.53
C PRO A 64 -28.67 28.39 3.05
N THR A 65 -29.58 29.08 3.73
CA THR A 65 -29.87 28.83 5.14
C THR A 65 -30.58 27.48 5.26
N ARG A 66 -29.81 26.44 5.60
CA ARG A 66 -30.37 25.19 6.08
C ARG A 66 -29.62 24.77 7.33
N GLU A 67 -30.05 25.35 8.44
CA GLU A 67 -29.88 24.80 9.77
C GLU A 67 -30.60 23.44 9.79
N HIS A 68 -29.86 22.39 9.50
CA HIS A 68 -30.24 21.05 9.92
C HIS A 68 -29.66 20.87 11.31
N GLU A 69 -30.53 21.10 12.29
CA GLU A 69 -30.39 20.63 13.65
C GLU A 69 -30.22 19.10 13.58
N TYR A 70 -28.97 18.64 13.59
CA TYR A 70 -28.68 17.22 13.77
C TYR A 70 -28.98 16.89 15.22
N ASP A 71 -30.09 16.18 15.42
CA ASP A 71 -30.37 15.48 16.66
C ASP A 71 -29.12 14.70 17.06
N ALA A 72 -28.57 15.04 18.23
CA ALA A 72 -27.44 14.39 18.83
C ALA A 72 -27.78 12.91 19.05
N TYR A 73 -27.27 12.04 18.19
CA TYR A 73 -27.22 10.62 18.50
C TYR A 73 -26.36 10.45 19.75
N PRO A 74 -26.79 9.63 20.73
CA PRO A 74 -25.96 9.32 21.88
C PRO A 74 -24.68 8.66 21.38
N THR A 75 -23.56 9.35 21.55
CA THR A 75 -22.22 8.77 21.39
C THR A 75 -22.18 7.50 22.25
N PRO A 76 -21.94 6.31 21.68
CA PRO A 76 -21.60 5.16 22.48
C PRO A 76 -20.25 5.47 23.13
N GLY A 77 -20.32 5.99 24.35
CA GLY A 77 -19.18 6.06 25.24
C GLY A 77 -18.81 4.64 25.64
N ASP A 78 -18.08 3.94 24.76
CA ASP A 78 -17.07 3.01 25.22
C ASP A 78 -15.96 3.86 25.84
N GLU A 79 -16.27 4.40 27.02
CA GLU A 79 -15.25 4.77 27.99
C GLU A 79 -14.54 3.47 28.36
N PHE A 80 -13.52 3.13 27.58
CA PHE A 80 -12.41 2.34 28.10
C PHE A 80 -11.83 3.20 29.23
N GLU A 81 -12.39 3.07 30.43
CA GLU A 81 -11.74 3.46 31.67
C GLU A 81 -10.38 2.74 31.66
N GLN A 82 -9.34 3.47 31.25
CA GLN A 82 -7.97 3.11 31.53
C GLN A 82 -7.83 3.21 33.04
N LYS A 83 -8.16 2.12 33.73
CA LYS A 83 -7.76 1.92 35.10
C LYS A 83 -6.25 1.98 35.14
N GLU A 84 -5.72 3.08 35.64
CA GLU A 84 -4.32 3.25 36.02
C GLU A 84 -4.06 2.34 37.23
N ASP A 85 -4.02 1.03 36.99
CA ASP A 85 -3.53 0.07 37.97
C ASP A 85 -1.99 0.17 37.96
N ASP A 86 -1.45 1.00 38.85
CA ASP A 86 -0.02 1.24 39.13
C ASP A 86 0.74 0.02 39.69
N GLU A 87 0.28 -1.20 39.41
CA GLU A 87 0.92 -2.43 39.90
C GLU A 87 1.93 -2.97 38.89
N ASP A 88 3.20 -2.81 39.25
CA ASP A 88 4.37 -3.53 38.74
C ASP A 88 4.47 -3.56 37.21
N SER A 89 5.02 -2.47 36.67
CA SER A 89 5.52 -2.31 35.30
C SER A 89 6.66 -3.31 34.98
N GLY A 90 6.40 -4.61 35.12
CA GLY A 90 7.08 -5.62 34.32
C GLY A 90 6.99 -5.15 32.88
N SER A 91 8.15 -4.92 32.25
CA SER A 91 8.24 -4.12 31.03
C SER A 91 7.16 -4.58 30.04
N ASN A 92 6.22 -3.69 29.73
CA ASN A 92 5.10 -3.94 28.82
C ASN A 92 5.59 -4.02 27.35
N THR A 93 6.85 -4.43 27.18
CA THR A 93 7.55 -4.64 25.93
C THR A 93 7.04 -5.92 25.32
N LEU A 94 6.41 -5.81 24.15
CA LEU A 94 6.03 -6.96 23.35
C LEU A 94 7.29 -7.78 23.04
N PRO A 95 7.26 -9.11 23.23
CA PRO A 95 8.37 -9.94 22.83
C PRO A 95 8.53 -9.87 21.32
N ASP A 96 9.77 -9.77 20.85
CA ASP A 96 10.07 -9.68 19.43
C ASP A 96 9.93 -11.06 18.73
N PHE A 97 9.98 -11.06 17.39
CA PHE A 97 9.82 -12.28 16.59
C PHE A 97 10.95 -13.31 16.78
N THR A 98 12.07 -12.92 17.37
CA THR A 98 13.18 -13.82 17.72
C THR A 98 12.92 -14.55 19.02
N GLN A 99 12.19 -13.91 19.94
CA GLN A 99 11.85 -14.41 21.27
C GLN A 99 10.63 -15.33 21.24
N GLU A 100 9.55 -14.92 20.58
CA GLU A 100 8.28 -15.64 20.59
C GLU A 100 7.58 -15.57 19.23
N ARG A 101 6.73 -16.56 18.92
CA ARG A 101 5.88 -16.48 17.73
C ARG A 101 4.72 -15.53 18.03
N ILE A 102 4.37 -14.66 17.08
CA ILE A 102 3.24 -13.72 17.21
C ILE A 102 1.93 -14.36 17.71
N THR A 103 1.68 -15.62 17.34
CA THR A 103 0.50 -16.41 17.72
C THR A 103 0.47 -16.82 19.19
N HIS A 104 1.58 -16.68 19.90
CA HIS A 104 1.69 -16.96 21.33
C HIS A 104 1.79 -15.67 22.16
N ILE A 105 1.65 -14.50 21.55
CA ILE A 105 1.67 -13.20 22.23
C ILE A 105 0.22 -12.77 22.51
N PRO A 106 -0.30 -12.92 23.74
CA PRO A 106 -1.71 -12.70 24.02
C PRO A 106 -2.17 -11.27 23.70
N GLN A 107 -1.27 -10.29 23.86
CA GLN A 107 -1.54 -8.88 23.57
C GLN A 107 -1.84 -8.67 22.08
N ILE A 108 -1.02 -9.23 21.18
CA ILE A 108 -1.23 -9.10 19.73
C ILE A 108 -2.45 -9.89 19.29
N GLN A 109 -2.67 -11.09 19.83
CA GLN A 109 -3.89 -11.86 19.56
C GLN A 109 -5.15 -11.08 19.96
N LYS A 110 -5.15 -10.45 21.14
CA LYS A 110 -6.27 -9.60 21.59
C LYS A 110 -6.53 -8.42 20.65
N LEU A 111 -5.47 -7.77 20.16
CA LEU A 111 -5.58 -6.68 19.17
C LEU A 111 -6.14 -7.19 17.84
N TYR A 112 -5.68 -8.35 17.38
CA TYR A 112 -6.17 -9.00 16.16
C TYR A 112 -7.67 -9.35 16.27
N ASP A 113 -8.06 -9.99 17.37
CA ASP A 113 -9.45 -10.37 17.64
C ASP A 113 -10.35 -9.13 17.75
N ALA A 114 -9.88 -8.09 18.45
CA ALA A 114 -10.60 -6.82 18.54
C ALA A 114 -10.75 -6.16 17.16
N TYR A 115 -9.71 -6.18 16.32
CA TYR A 115 -9.80 -5.67 14.96
C TYR A 115 -10.84 -6.44 14.13
N GLN A 116 -10.80 -7.77 14.19
CA GLN A 116 -11.72 -8.65 13.49
C GLN A 116 -13.19 -8.43 13.93
N GLN A 117 -13.44 -8.42 15.24
CA GLN A 117 -14.78 -8.22 15.81
C GLN A 117 -15.38 -6.86 15.44
N GLY A 118 -14.55 -5.83 15.22
CA GLY A 118 -15.02 -4.54 14.74
C GLY A 118 -15.82 -4.66 13.44
N PHE A 119 -15.46 -5.60 12.56
CA PHE A 119 -16.13 -5.80 11.27
C PHE A 119 -17.39 -6.68 11.34
N GLU A 120 -17.70 -7.25 12.51
CA GLU A 120 -18.93 -8.01 12.75
C GLU A 120 -20.12 -7.09 13.07
N HIS A 121 -19.84 -5.84 13.45
CA HIS A 121 -20.83 -4.85 13.85
C HIS A 121 -21.04 -3.80 12.75
N GLU A 122 -22.21 -3.77 12.14
CA GLU A 122 -22.57 -2.85 11.04
C GLU A 122 -22.45 -1.36 11.42
N TYR A 123 -22.53 -1.04 12.71
CA TYR A 123 -22.52 0.33 13.23
C TYR A 123 -21.17 0.77 13.79
N THR A 124 -20.12 -0.05 13.68
CA THR A 124 -18.79 0.38 14.10
C THR A 124 -18.31 1.53 13.21
N SER A 125 -17.96 2.65 13.82
CA SER A 125 -17.52 3.83 13.08
C SER A 125 -16.14 3.61 12.46
N TYR A 126 -15.82 4.35 11.40
CA TYR A 126 -14.51 4.24 10.76
C TYR A 126 -13.38 4.67 11.72
N GLU A 127 -13.62 5.60 12.65
CA GLU A 127 -12.65 6.01 13.68
C GLU A 127 -12.31 4.86 14.63
N SER A 128 -13.32 4.08 15.03
CA SER A 128 -13.12 2.89 15.87
C SER A 128 -12.30 1.84 15.10
N HIS A 129 -12.63 1.60 13.84
CA HIS A 129 -11.82 0.73 12.99
C HIS A 129 -10.39 1.22 12.80
N MET A 130 -10.20 2.52 12.56
CA MET A 130 -8.88 3.13 12.39
C MET A 130 -8.03 2.97 13.65
N THR A 131 -8.59 3.28 14.82
CA THR A 131 -7.92 3.11 16.11
C THR A 131 -7.46 1.65 16.31
N ARG A 132 -8.34 0.68 16.03
CA ARG A 132 -8.01 -0.75 16.13
C ARG A 132 -6.93 -1.16 15.12
N ALA A 133 -7.01 -0.67 13.87
CA ALA A 133 -6.03 -0.92 12.83
C ALA A 133 -4.64 -0.39 13.20
N GLN A 134 -4.58 0.84 13.71
CA GLN A 134 -3.35 1.49 14.16
C GLN A 134 -2.70 0.73 15.32
N ALA A 135 -3.49 0.36 16.34
CA ALA A 135 -2.98 -0.41 17.47
C ALA A 135 -2.42 -1.77 17.02
N LEU A 136 -3.15 -2.49 16.15
CA LEU A 136 -2.68 -3.76 15.59
C LEU A 136 -1.42 -3.56 14.73
N ALA A 137 -1.39 -2.56 13.86
CA ALA A 137 -0.26 -2.28 12.99
C ALA A 137 1.02 -2.00 13.77
N VAL A 138 0.97 -1.12 14.78
CA VAL A 138 2.13 -0.81 15.63
C VAL A 138 2.63 -2.07 16.33
N ALA A 139 1.74 -2.81 16.99
CA ALA A 139 2.13 -4.01 17.72
C ALA A 139 2.75 -5.09 16.80
N MET A 140 2.25 -5.22 15.58
CA MET A 140 2.82 -6.12 14.58
C MET A 140 4.18 -5.62 14.08
N LEU A 141 4.30 -4.34 13.76
CA LEU A 141 5.57 -3.77 13.26
C LEU A 141 6.65 -3.83 14.35
N GLU A 142 6.35 -3.49 15.60
CA GLU A 142 7.32 -3.59 16.70
C GLU A 142 7.75 -5.03 16.98
N HIS A 143 6.85 -6.00 16.77
CA HIS A 143 7.18 -7.41 16.90
C HIS A 143 8.16 -7.89 15.81
N TYR A 144 7.92 -7.52 14.54
CA TYR A 144 8.76 -7.96 13.42
C TYR A 144 10.01 -7.11 13.21
N TYR A 145 9.98 -5.83 13.57
CA TYR A 145 11.06 -4.86 13.45
C TYR A 145 11.44 -4.34 14.85
N PRO A 146 12.12 -5.16 15.67
CA PRO A 146 12.32 -4.84 17.06
C PRO A 146 13.50 -3.88 17.27
N LYS A 147 13.37 -3.04 18.30
CA LYS A 147 14.37 -2.02 18.65
C LYS A 147 15.75 -2.56 19.00
N ASN A 148 15.82 -3.77 19.55
CA ASN A 148 17.10 -4.43 19.84
C ASN A 148 17.90 -4.83 18.59
N GLN A 149 17.28 -4.80 17.40
CA GLN A 149 17.94 -5.00 16.10
C GLN A 149 18.13 -3.68 15.34
N GLY A 150 18.01 -2.53 16.01
CA GLY A 150 18.20 -1.22 15.39
C GLY A 150 17.00 -0.72 14.59
N PHE A 151 15.81 -1.30 14.76
CA PHE A 151 14.60 -0.82 14.10
C PHE A 151 13.78 0.11 14.99
N THR A 152 13.10 1.09 14.39
CA THR A 152 12.10 1.92 15.06
C THR A 152 10.85 2.05 14.21
N VAL A 153 9.69 2.20 14.85
CA VAL A 153 8.41 2.38 14.17
C VAL A 153 7.90 3.77 14.50
N GLU A 154 7.60 4.57 13.48
CA GLU A 154 7.07 5.92 13.65
C GLU A 154 5.79 6.12 12.84
N PRO A 155 4.83 6.93 13.34
CA PRO A 155 3.69 7.36 12.54
C PRO A 155 4.14 8.06 11.26
N CYS A 156 3.51 7.73 10.15
CA CYS A 156 3.78 8.32 8.84
C CYS A 156 2.50 8.93 8.26
N THR A 157 2.66 10.08 7.61
CA THR A 157 1.58 10.71 6.85
C THR A 157 1.91 10.64 5.36
N PHE A 158 1.00 10.08 4.56
CA PHE A 158 1.17 9.97 3.10
C PHE A 158 0.80 11.28 2.39
N ASN A 159 1.23 12.43 2.92
CA ASN A 159 0.70 13.74 2.53
C ASN A 159 0.82 14.04 1.03
N VAL A 160 1.83 13.53 0.34
CA VAL A 160 1.98 13.80 -1.10
C VAL A 160 0.96 13.01 -1.92
N MET A 161 0.76 11.74 -1.60
CA MET A 161 -0.11 10.84 -2.37
C MET A 161 -1.58 10.91 -1.91
N ALA A 162 -1.81 11.19 -0.63
CA ALA A 162 -3.11 11.12 0.02
C ALA A 162 -3.62 12.48 0.54
N ALA A 163 -2.99 13.62 0.21
CA ALA A 163 -3.47 14.94 0.63
C ALA A 163 -4.96 15.19 0.28
N HIS A 164 -5.45 14.58 -0.80
CA HIS A 164 -6.82 14.71 -1.25
C HIS A 164 -7.60 13.38 -1.19
N GLY A 165 -7.09 12.42 -0.43
CA GLY A 165 -7.61 11.07 -0.37
C GLY A 165 -7.04 10.20 -1.48
N TRP A 166 -7.55 8.98 -1.57
CA TRP A 166 -7.09 7.99 -2.52
C TRP A 166 -8.27 7.42 -3.30
N ALA A 167 -8.18 7.37 -4.63
CA ALA A 167 -9.26 6.87 -5.47
C ALA A 167 -8.80 5.68 -6.31
N PHE A 168 -9.64 4.66 -6.40
CA PHE A 168 -9.40 3.49 -7.22
C PHE A 168 -10.65 3.12 -8.01
N TRP A 169 -10.42 2.46 -9.14
CA TRP A 169 -11.46 2.05 -10.05
C TRP A 169 -12.31 0.93 -9.42
N LEU A 170 -13.62 1.14 -9.44
CA LEU A 170 -14.61 0.10 -9.19
C LEU A 170 -14.57 -0.89 -10.34
N HIS A 171 -14.60 -2.18 -10.01
CA HIS A 171 -14.91 -3.15 -11.04
C HIS A 171 -16.38 -2.95 -11.43
N PRO A 172 -16.70 -2.84 -12.73
CA PRO A 172 -18.08 -2.80 -13.14
C PRO A 172 -18.75 -4.07 -12.62
N GLU A 173 -19.90 -3.92 -11.95
CA GLU A 173 -20.68 -5.09 -11.56
C GLU A 173 -20.86 -5.99 -12.78
N PRO A 174 -20.66 -7.31 -12.66
CA PRO A 174 -20.90 -8.22 -13.76
C PRO A 174 -22.38 -8.07 -14.13
N THR A 175 -22.62 -7.37 -15.24
CA THR A 175 -23.95 -7.01 -15.73
C THR A 175 -24.72 -8.29 -16.07
N GLY A 176 -25.38 -8.86 -15.07
CA GLY A 176 -26.31 -9.98 -15.20
C GLY A 176 -25.78 -11.15 -16.01
N ALA A 177 -24.81 -11.89 -15.47
CA ALA A 177 -24.70 -13.31 -15.78
C ALA A 177 -25.96 -13.97 -15.21
N ALA A 178 -26.97 -14.16 -16.06
CA ALA A 178 -28.20 -14.85 -15.70
C ALA A 178 -27.85 -16.30 -15.31
N THR A 179 -27.65 -16.55 -14.02
CA THR A 179 -27.37 -17.87 -13.42
C THR A 179 -28.63 -18.75 -13.33
N GLY A 180 -29.60 -18.54 -14.22
CA GLY A 180 -30.74 -19.42 -14.37
C GLY A 180 -30.38 -20.63 -15.22
N PRO A 181 -30.53 -21.88 -14.72
CA PRO A 181 -30.39 -23.09 -15.53
C PRO A 181 -31.55 -23.13 -16.54
N GLY A 182 -31.33 -22.57 -17.72
CA GLY A 182 -32.35 -22.48 -18.77
C GLY A 182 -32.27 -21.27 -19.70
N ALA A 183 -31.37 -20.31 -19.47
CA ALA A 183 -31.19 -19.18 -20.38
C ALA A 183 -30.39 -19.58 -21.64
N ALA A 184 -30.99 -20.42 -22.48
CA ALA A 184 -30.48 -20.75 -23.80
C ALA A 184 -30.36 -19.48 -24.65
N HIS A 185 -29.12 -19.11 -24.98
CA HIS A 185 -28.66 -18.44 -26.21
C HIS A 185 -29.56 -17.37 -26.85
N LYS A 186 -30.24 -16.51 -26.09
CA LYS A 186 -30.64 -15.21 -26.65
C LYS A 186 -29.38 -14.36 -26.70
N LYS A 187 -28.80 -14.24 -27.90
CA LYS A 187 -27.82 -13.19 -28.26
C LYS A 187 -28.42 -11.86 -27.83
N LYS A 188 -28.14 -11.41 -26.61
CA LYS A 188 -28.54 -10.09 -26.15
C LYS A 188 -27.87 -9.11 -27.11
N ALA A 189 -28.69 -8.38 -27.85
CA ALA A 189 -28.24 -7.23 -28.62
C ALA A 189 -27.32 -6.42 -27.71
N ALA A 190 -26.13 -6.07 -28.21
CA ALA A 190 -25.19 -5.23 -27.49
C ALA A 190 -25.98 -4.05 -26.95
N SER A 191 -26.13 -3.99 -25.62
CA SER A 191 -26.79 -2.89 -24.95
C SER A 191 -26.05 -1.63 -25.38
N THR A 192 -26.67 -0.81 -26.22
CA THR A 192 -26.24 0.55 -26.54
C THR A 192 -26.56 1.45 -25.36
N ALA A 193 -26.11 1.05 -24.16
CA ALA A 193 -26.01 1.98 -23.06
C ALA A 193 -25.12 3.13 -23.56
N PRO A 194 -25.56 4.40 -23.45
CA PRO A 194 -24.78 5.52 -23.91
C PRO A 194 -23.37 5.44 -23.31
N GLN A 195 -22.34 5.65 -24.13
CA GLN A 195 -20.94 5.56 -23.71
C GLN A 195 -20.65 6.44 -22.47
N TRP A 196 -21.45 7.47 -22.21
CA TRP A 196 -21.37 8.34 -21.04
C TRP A 196 -21.87 7.71 -19.72
N GLU A 197 -22.82 6.76 -19.73
CA GLU A 197 -23.22 5.99 -18.53
C GLU A 197 -22.11 5.05 -18.07
N MET A 198 -21.19 4.70 -18.98
CA MET A 198 -19.93 4.06 -18.63
C MET A 198 -19.02 4.98 -17.79
N PHE A 199 -19.33 6.26 -17.55
CA PHE A 199 -18.49 7.18 -16.77
C PHE A 199 -19.19 7.71 -15.50
N SER A 200 -20.44 7.35 -15.22
CA SER A 200 -21.10 7.74 -13.97
C SER A 200 -20.60 6.88 -12.80
N ALA A 201 -19.68 7.44 -12.02
CA ALA A 201 -19.10 6.93 -10.76
C ALA A 201 -18.46 5.52 -10.82
N LYS A 202 -17.39 5.40 -11.60
CA LYS A 202 -16.50 4.22 -11.67
C LYS A 202 -15.40 4.19 -10.60
N TYR A 203 -15.46 5.04 -9.59
CA TYR A 203 -14.38 5.14 -8.61
C TYR A 203 -14.92 5.11 -7.20
N HIS A 204 -14.20 4.40 -6.34
CA HIS A 204 -14.34 4.52 -4.92
C HIS A 204 -13.22 5.40 -4.40
N ARG A 205 -13.56 6.30 -3.49
CA ARG A 205 -12.64 7.29 -2.92
C ARG A 205 -12.60 7.12 -1.40
N ILE A 206 -11.40 6.91 -0.90
CA ILE A 206 -11.07 6.98 0.52
C ILE A 206 -10.64 8.41 0.83
N LEU A 207 -11.28 9.02 1.83
CA LEU A 207 -10.98 10.40 2.24
C LEU A 207 -9.63 10.48 2.97
N PRO A 208 -8.90 11.62 2.91
CA PRO A 208 -7.61 11.77 3.57
C PRO A 208 -7.60 11.37 5.04
N GLU A 209 -8.64 11.76 5.80
CA GLU A 209 -8.80 11.48 7.23
C GLU A 209 -9.00 9.98 7.53
N ARG A 210 -9.26 9.17 6.50
CA ARG A 210 -9.37 7.71 6.61
C ARG A 210 -8.10 7.00 6.13
N ILE A 211 -7.00 7.73 5.95
CA ILE A 211 -5.69 7.21 5.56
C ILE A 211 -4.69 7.54 6.66
N ALA A 212 -4.04 6.51 7.20
CA ALA A 212 -2.97 6.63 8.17
C ALA A 212 -1.80 5.74 7.73
N GLY A 213 -0.65 5.84 8.38
CA GLY A 213 0.48 4.97 8.06
C GLY A 213 1.54 4.95 9.13
N TYR A 214 2.49 4.05 8.92
CA TYR A 214 3.69 3.90 9.73
C TYR A 214 4.87 3.69 8.80
N VAL A 215 6.02 4.21 9.23
CA VAL A 215 7.32 3.96 8.63
C VAL A 215 8.14 3.16 9.62
N VAL A 216 8.85 2.16 9.10
CA VAL A 216 9.87 1.44 9.86
C VAL A 216 11.21 2.03 9.46
N TYR A 217 11.99 2.52 10.42
CA TYR A 217 13.38 2.90 10.20
C TYR A 217 14.32 1.79 10.65
N GLN A 218 15.48 1.73 10.02
CA GLN A 218 16.62 0.91 10.42
C GLN A 218 17.83 1.83 10.64
N GLU A 219 18.50 1.67 11.77
CA GLU A 219 19.72 2.38 12.10
C GLU A 219 20.91 1.77 11.32
N HIS A 220 21.65 2.61 10.61
CA HIS A 220 22.85 2.24 9.86
C HIS A 220 24.07 2.99 10.37
N THR A 221 25.21 2.29 10.50
CA THR A 221 26.51 2.94 10.67
C THR A 221 26.99 3.43 9.30
N VAL A 222 27.09 4.75 9.15
CA VAL A 222 27.57 5.41 7.93
C VAL A 222 28.94 6.03 8.19
N ILE A 223 29.85 5.88 7.23
CA ILE A 223 31.19 6.49 7.25
C ILE A 223 31.15 7.75 6.39
N ASP A 224 31.45 8.91 6.97
CA ASP A 224 31.55 10.17 6.22
C ASP A 224 32.79 10.23 5.32
N LYS A 225 32.95 11.35 4.58
CA LYS A 225 34.10 11.56 3.68
C LYS A 225 35.43 11.68 4.40
N ASP A 226 35.40 12.02 5.69
CA ASP A 226 36.58 12.19 6.54
C ASP A 226 36.93 10.90 7.31
N GLY A 227 36.12 9.85 7.15
CA GLY A 227 36.29 8.55 7.80
C GLY A 227 35.63 8.44 9.19
N ASN A 228 34.80 9.39 9.61
CA ASN A 228 34.08 9.31 10.88
C ASN A 228 32.82 8.47 10.73
N GLU A 229 32.58 7.59 11.72
CA GLU A 229 31.37 6.80 11.82
C GLU A 229 30.29 7.56 12.58
N TYR A 230 29.06 7.54 12.06
CA TYR A 230 27.87 8.01 12.74
C TYR A 230 26.67 7.12 12.44
N LEU A 231 25.69 7.11 13.35
CA LEU A 231 24.43 6.37 13.18
C LEU A 231 23.44 7.24 12.41
N GLN A 232 22.80 6.65 11.41
CA GLN A 232 21.78 7.30 10.60
C GLN A 232 20.60 6.36 10.38
N ASP A 233 19.40 6.88 10.61
CA ASP A 233 18.15 6.15 10.37
C ASP A 233 17.76 6.21 8.89
N TYR A 234 17.55 5.05 8.29
CA TYR A 234 17.03 4.91 6.93
C TYR A 234 15.63 4.30 6.96
N PRO A 235 14.64 4.84 6.22
CA PRO A 235 13.34 4.19 6.12
C PRO A 235 13.48 2.84 5.41
N HIS A 236 13.16 1.76 6.11
CA HIS A 236 13.27 0.38 5.66
C HIS A 236 12.02 -0.08 4.90
N THR A 237 10.83 0.22 5.43
CA THR A 237 9.54 -0.10 4.77
C THR A 237 8.42 0.81 5.30
N TYR A 238 7.26 0.73 4.65
CA TYR A 238 6.05 1.46 5.05
C TYR A 238 4.86 0.51 5.15
N LEU A 239 4.01 0.78 6.14
CA LEU A 239 2.67 0.21 6.26
C LEU A 239 1.64 1.32 6.08
N GLY A 240 0.82 1.22 5.04
CA GLY A 240 -0.34 2.09 4.85
C GLY A 240 -1.59 1.50 5.49
N ILE A 241 -2.45 2.35 6.04
CA ILE A 241 -3.77 2.01 6.53
C ILE A 241 -4.78 2.84 5.76
N MET A 242 -5.74 2.17 5.13
CA MET A 242 -6.84 2.78 4.41
C MET A 242 -8.13 2.18 4.97
N MET A 243 -8.91 3.01 5.65
CA MET A 243 -10.19 2.63 6.23
C MET A 243 -11.33 3.23 5.44
N ASP A 244 -12.46 2.54 5.40
CA ASP A 244 -13.66 3.04 4.74
C ASP A 244 -14.90 2.56 5.50
N ASP A 245 -16.10 2.99 5.09
CA ASP A 245 -17.38 2.51 5.63
C ASP A 245 -17.72 1.08 5.20
N LEU A 246 -16.93 0.50 4.28
CA LEU A 246 -17.00 -0.88 3.81
C LEU A 246 -18.30 -1.25 3.08
N GLN A 247 -19.24 -0.31 2.91
CA GLN A 247 -20.54 -0.57 2.27
C GLN A 247 -20.36 -1.12 0.85
N THR A 248 -19.27 -0.72 0.20
CA THR A 248 -18.94 -1.11 -1.17
C THR A 248 -17.69 -1.98 -1.26
N PHE A 249 -17.15 -2.49 -0.14
CA PHE A 249 -15.84 -3.16 -0.08
C PHE A 249 -15.63 -4.23 -1.16
N ASN A 250 -16.62 -5.11 -1.35
CA ASN A 250 -16.55 -6.19 -2.34
C ASN A 250 -16.51 -5.70 -3.80
N ASN A 251 -16.95 -4.48 -4.06
CA ASN A 251 -17.01 -3.89 -5.41
C ASN A 251 -15.68 -3.26 -5.83
N TRP A 252 -14.83 -2.92 -4.86
CA TRP A 252 -13.59 -2.19 -5.11
C TRP A 252 -12.32 -2.89 -4.63
N VAL A 253 -12.47 -3.95 -3.83
CA VAL A 253 -11.42 -4.93 -3.52
C VAL A 253 -11.82 -6.32 -4.03
N PRO A 254 -11.98 -6.54 -5.35
CA PRO A 254 -12.32 -7.88 -5.79
C PRO A 254 -11.17 -8.85 -5.50
N ASP A 255 -11.52 -10.02 -4.98
CA ASP A 255 -10.58 -11.14 -4.80
C ASP A 255 -10.07 -11.70 -6.12
N ARG A 256 -10.69 -11.33 -7.24
CA ARG A 256 -10.48 -12.00 -8.52
C ARG A 256 -9.63 -11.19 -9.48
N ASN A 257 -8.48 -11.78 -9.81
CA ASN A 257 -7.67 -11.55 -11.02
C ASN A 257 -8.35 -11.94 -12.33
N SER A 258 -9.69 -12.04 -12.36
CA SER A 258 -10.42 -12.67 -13.46
C SER A 258 -10.38 -11.90 -14.78
N THR A 259 -9.83 -10.68 -14.81
CA THR A 259 -9.62 -9.94 -16.05
C THR A 259 -8.20 -9.38 -16.02
N GLY A 260 -7.28 -10.03 -16.73
CA GLY A 260 -5.85 -9.70 -16.77
C GLY A 260 -5.54 -8.37 -17.43
N GLY A 261 -6.01 -7.25 -16.86
CA GLY A 261 -5.90 -5.95 -17.53
C GLY A 261 -5.98 -4.71 -16.66
N VAL A 262 -6.18 -4.78 -15.34
CA VAL A 262 -6.19 -3.55 -14.53
C VAL A 262 -5.25 -3.69 -13.34
N SER A 263 -4.17 -2.92 -13.42
CA SER A 263 -3.21 -2.58 -12.37
C SER A 263 -3.92 -2.41 -11.03
N ILE A 264 -3.37 -2.95 -9.95
CA ILE A 264 -3.86 -2.66 -8.60
C ILE A 264 -3.34 -1.26 -8.22
N PRO A 265 -4.15 -0.19 -8.27
CA PRO A 265 -3.66 1.16 -8.05
C PRO A 265 -3.50 1.46 -6.55
N ARG A 266 -3.99 0.60 -5.64
CA ARG A 266 -4.03 0.93 -4.20
C ARG A 266 -2.66 0.92 -3.53
N ALA A 267 -1.75 0.06 -3.96
CA ALA A 267 -0.39 0.04 -3.44
C ALA A 267 0.43 1.26 -3.85
N GLU A 268 0.06 1.91 -4.97
CA GLU A 268 0.73 3.12 -5.46
C GLU A 268 0.67 4.28 -4.45
N LEU A 269 -0.24 4.22 -3.45
CA LEU A 269 -0.22 5.09 -2.28
C LEU A 269 1.17 5.15 -1.62
N LEU A 270 1.88 4.02 -1.59
CA LEU A 270 3.18 3.84 -0.94
C LEU A 270 4.36 4.21 -1.84
N SER A 271 4.15 4.27 -3.17
CA SER A 271 5.23 4.36 -4.16
C SER A 271 6.11 5.60 -3.98
N TYR A 272 5.51 6.75 -3.69
CA TYR A 272 6.23 8.00 -3.46
C TYR A 272 7.08 7.92 -2.18
N SER A 273 6.52 7.36 -1.10
CA SER A 273 7.24 7.23 0.16
C SER A 273 8.42 6.26 0.04
N LEU A 274 8.22 5.12 -0.62
CA LEU A 274 9.28 4.15 -0.88
C LEU A 274 10.36 4.71 -1.83
N GLY A 275 9.97 5.26 -2.97
CA GLY A 275 10.92 5.67 -4.01
C GLY A 275 11.54 7.04 -3.80
N VAL A 276 10.73 8.04 -3.46
CA VAL A 276 11.18 9.43 -3.42
C VAL A 276 11.70 9.81 -2.04
N GLN A 277 10.96 9.46 -0.98
CA GLN A 277 11.33 9.83 0.39
C GLN A 277 12.41 8.90 0.95
N ALA A 278 12.20 7.59 0.88
CA ALA A 278 13.12 6.59 1.41
C ALA A 278 14.29 6.23 0.49
N LYS A 279 14.24 6.68 -0.77
CA LYS A 279 15.26 6.34 -1.78
C LYS A 279 15.45 4.84 -1.92
N ILE A 280 14.39 4.04 -1.75
CA ILE A 280 14.46 2.60 -2.00
C ILE A 280 14.48 2.40 -3.52
N ARG A 281 15.26 1.42 -3.97
CA ARG A 281 15.29 0.92 -5.35
C ARG A 281 14.53 -0.40 -5.46
N HIS A 282 14.80 -1.34 -4.55
CA HIS A 282 14.07 -2.60 -4.42
C HIS A 282 13.68 -2.84 -2.97
N GLY A 283 12.42 -3.19 -2.72
CA GLY A 283 11.95 -3.42 -1.37
C GLY A 283 10.52 -3.97 -1.35
N TYR A 284 9.79 -3.66 -0.29
CA TYR A 284 8.40 -4.07 -0.14
C TYR A 284 7.61 -3.03 0.65
N GLY A 285 6.28 -3.11 0.56
CA GLY A 285 5.35 -2.30 1.34
C GLY A 285 4.14 -3.13 1.78
N ILE A 286 3.51 -2.68 2.87
CA ILE A 286 2.37 -3.35 3.49
C ILE A 286 1.17 -2.41 3.45
N LEU A 287 -0.03 -2.96 3.21
CA LEU A 287 -1.25 -2.18 3.17
C LEU A 287 -2.35 -2.88 3.98
N LEU A 288 -2.83 -2.23 5.03
CA LEU A 288 -4.10 -2.53 5.68
C LEU A 288 -5.22 -1.79 4.95
N LEU A 289 -6.15 -2.52 4.38
CA LEU A 289 -7.27 -2.01 3.62
C LEU A 289 -8.58 -2.55 4.18
N GLY A 290 -9.22 -1.78 5.05
CA GLY A 290 -10.33 -2.27 5.86
C GLY A 290 -9.97 -3.61 6.53
N PRO A 291 -10.77 -4.67 6.40
CA PRO A 291 -10.49 -5.97 7.01
C PRO A 291 -9.31 -6.74 6.39
N ARG A 292 -8.68 -6.24 5.33
CA ARG A 292 -7.67 -6.96 4.56
C ARG A 292 -6.28 -6.43 4.83
N ILE A 293 -5.31 -7.32 4.96
CA ILE A 293 -3.89 -6.97 4.88
C ILE A 293 -3.30 -7.45 3.56
N GLU A 294 -2.48 -6.63 2.93
CA GLU A 294 -1.89 -6.87 1.62
C GLU A 294 -0.40 -6.55 1.61
N PHE A 295 0.35 -7.29 0.79
CA PHE A 295 1.80 -7.24 0.72
C PHE A 295 2.25 -7.05 -0.72
N TYR A 296 3.20 -6.14 -0.92
CA TYR A 296 3.65 -5.71 -2.24
C TYR A 296 5.17 -5.70 -2.35
N ASP A 297 5.68 -6.16 -3.48
CA ASP A 297 7.04 -5.92 -3.95
C ASP A 297 7.11 -4.50 -4.53
N TYR A 298 8.17 -3.77 -4.18
CA TYR A 298 8.50 -2.46 -4.75
C TYR A 298 9.76 -2.54 -5.60
N ASN A 299 9.71 -2.00 -6.81
CA ASN A 299 10.83 -1.95 -7.74
C ASN A 299 10.80 -0.64 -8.54
N ASN A 300 11.69 0.30 -8.21
CA ASN A 300 11.78 1.60 -8.86
C ASN A 300 12.23 1.53 -10.33
N ASP A 301 12.83 0.41 -10.75
CA ASP A 301 13.28 0.20 -12.12
C ASP A 301 12.21 -0.46 -13.01
N ALA A 302 11.09 -0.91 -12.43
CA ALA A 302 10.02 -1.55 -13.16
C ALA A 302 9.03 -0.54 -13.74
N GLN A 303 8.33 -0.93 -14.81
CA GLN A 303 7.26 -0.11 -15.41
C GLN A 303 6.12 0.18 -14.41
N SER A 304 5.85 -0.77 -13.50
CA SER A 304 4.94 -0.61 -12.37
C SER A 304 5.77 -0.72 -11.11
N ALA A 305 5.88 0.38 -10.36
CA ALA A 305 6.74 0.44 -9.19
C ALA A 305 6.26 -0.51 -8.09
N MET A 306 4.95 -0.67 -7.95
CA MET A 306 4.34 -1.62 -7.03
C MET A 306 3.84 -2.86 -7.78
N SER A 307 4.09 -4.04 -7.21
CA SER A 307 3.53 -5.30 -7.67
C SER A 307 3.21 -6.19 -6.48
N ARG A 308 2.30 -7.16 -6.63
CA ARG A 308 1.97 -8.07 -5.52
C ARG A 308 3.18 -8.96 -5.24
N ILE A 309 3.41 -9.28 -3.97
CA ILE A 309 4.38 -10.34 -3.68
C ILE A 309 3.96 -11.63 -4.39
N LYS A 310 4.94 -12.41 -4.85
CA LYS A 310 4.71 -13.72 -5.50
C LYS A 310 4.33 -14.80 -4.49
N SER A 311 3.20 -14.60 -3.79
CA SER A 311 2.63 -15.52 -2.82
C SER A 311 1.13 -15.65 -3.08
N GLU A 312 0.58 -16.85 -2.87
CA GLU A 312 -0.88 -17.05 -2.90
C GLU A 312 -1.59 -16.22 -1.83
N ASN A 313 -0.88 -15.91 -0.74
CA ASN A 313 -1.37 -15.14 0.41
C ASN A 313 -0.91 -13.67 0.38
N TRP A 314 -0.67 -13.09 -0.80
CA TRP A 314 -0.32 -11.67 -0.92
C TRP A 314 -1.40 -10.73 -0.36
N ALA A 315 -2.64 -11.22 -0.25
CA ALA A 315 -3.76 -10.53 0.38
C ALA A 315 -4.50 -11.50 1.32
N ILE A 316 -4.73 -11.08 2.55
CA ILE A 316 -5.36 -11.88 3.60
C ILE A 316 -6.54 -11.10 4.16
N ASP A 317 -7.75 -11.63 4.00
CA ASP A 317 -8.94 -11.08 4.63
C ASP A 317 -9.04 -11.55 6.08
N MET A 318 -8.75 -10.67 7.03
CA MET A 318 -8.63 -11.02 8.44
C MET A 318 -9.98 -11.33 9.10
N ARG A 319 -11.11 -11.10 8.42
CA ARG A 319 -12.44 -11.57 8.89
C ARG A 319 -12.55 -13.09 8.90
N TYR A 320 -11.82 -13.76 7.99
CA TYR A 320 -11.96 -15.20 7.75
C TYR A 320 -10.67 -15.98 8.00
N GLN A 321 -9.57 -15.26 8.29
CA GLN A 321 -8.24 -15.84 8.42
C GLN A 321 -7.72 -15.67 9.84
N THR A 322 -6.73 -16.48 10.19
CA THR A 322 -6.10 -16.46 11.52
C THR A 322 -4.83 -15.62 11.51
N LEU A 323 -4.45 -15.12 12.69
CA LEU A 323 -3.16 -14.45 12.90
C LEU A 323 -1.97 -15.32 12.44
N SER A 324 -2.09 -16.65 12.51
CA SER A 324 -1.09 -17.60 11.98
C SER A 324 -0.84 -17.44 10.48
N MET A 325 -1.87 -17.13 9.68
CA MET A 325 -1.70 -16.92 8.23
C MET A 325 -0.94 -15.62 7.96
N VAL A 326 -1.28 -14.57 8.69
CA VAL A 326 -0.59 -13.27 8.63
C VAL A 326 0.88 -13.42 9.03
N ASN A 327 1.16 -14.20 10.08
CA ASN A 327 2.51 -14.52 10.53
C ASN A 327 3.39 -15.15 9.46
N VAL A 328 2.85 -16.11 8.69
CA VAL A 328 3.60 -16.78 7.62
C VAL A 328 4.09 -15.77 6.58
N VAL A 329 3.24 -14.82 6.19
CA VAL A 329 3.62 -13.83 5.18
C VAL A 329 4.56 -12.78 5.74
N PHE A 330 4.31 -12.28 6.96
CA PHE A 330 5.22 -11.33 7.61
C PHE A 330 6.63 -11.88 7.77
N LYS A 331 6.78 -13.14 8.22
CA LYS A 331 8.10 -13.77 8.29
C LYS A 331 8.82 -13.78 6.95
N GLY A 332 8.10 -14.14 5.88
CA GLY A 332 8.66 -14.17 4.53
C GLY A 332 9.02 -12.82 3.94
N ILE A 333 8.48 -11.70 4.45
CA ILE A 333 8.88 -10.35 4.03
C ILE A 333 9.89 -9.70 4.97
N ASN A 334 9.84 -10.01 6.27
CA ASN A 334 10.70 -9.42 7.28
C ASN A 334 12.17 -9.78 7.06
N GLU A 335 12.44 -10.99 6.56
CA GLU A 335 13.79 -11.48 6.26
C GLU A 335 14.36 -10.93 4.95
N ARG A 336 13.59 -10.11 4.20
CA ARG A 336 14.04 -9.60 2.90
C ARG A 336 14.95 -8.40 3.05
N THR A 337 15.96 -8.35 2.18
CA THR A 337 16.83 -7.19 2.06
C THR A 337 16.15 -6.08 1.24
N ILE A 338 16.43 -4.84 1.64
CA ILE A 338 16.07 -3.62 0.93
C ILE A 338 17.31 -3.12 0.21
N ILE A 339 17.18 -2.73 -1.06
CA ILE A 339 18.26 -2.11 -1.83
C ILE A 339 17.90 -0.65 -2.03
N TYR A 340 18.73 0.27 -1.53
CA TYR A 340 18.57 1.70 -1.70
C TYR A 340 19.14 2.18 -3.05
N GLN A 341 18.75 3.38 -3.47
CA GLN A 341 19.15 3.96 -4.76
C GLN A 341 20.63 4.32 -4.84
N ASP A 342 21.30 4.50 -3.71
CA ASP A 342 22.75 4.66 -3.62
C ASP A 342 23.51 3.32 -3.65
N GLY A 343 22.80 2.19 -3.72
CA GLY A 343 23.36 0.84 -3.74
C GLY A 343 23.61 0.24 -2.35
N SER A 344 23.37 0.98 -1.26
CA SER A 344 23.41 0.41 0.08
C SER A 344 22.29 -0.62 0.30
N VAL A 345 22.48 -1.51 1.27
CA VAL A 345 21.57 -2.60 1.58
C VAL A 345 21.06 -2.48 3.01
N GLY A 346 19.74 -2.45 3.18
CA GLY A 346 19.04 -2.60 4.45
C GLY A 346 18.77 -4.07 4.72
N GLU A 347 19.38 -4.63 5.75
CA GLU A 347 19.11 -6.02 6.13
C GLU A 347 17.72 -6.12 6.77
N GLY A 348 16.96 -7.13 6.40
CA GLY A 348 15.70 -7.44 7.09
C GLY A 348 15.96 -7.85 8.55
N ALA A 349 14.93 -7.84 9.39
CA ALA A 349 15.12 -8.30 10.76
C ALA A 349 15.40 -9.81 10.74
N MET A 350 16.52 -10.22 11.33
CA MET A 350 17.00 -11.59 11.30
C MET A 350 16.77 -12.28 12.64
N LYS A 351 16.47 -13.58 12.58
CA LYS A 351 16.58 -14.41 13.77
C LYS A 351 18.08 -14.65 14.03
N PRO A 352 18.61 -14.40 15.23
CA PRO A 352 20.00 -14.69 15.53
C PRO A 352 20.28 -16.16 15.23
N MET A 353 21.36 -16.43 14.49
CA MET A 353 21.81 -17.79 14.22
C MET A 353 22.21 -18.43 15.56
N THR A 354 21.35 -19.32 16.06
CA THR A 354 21.60 -20.11 17.29
C THR A 354 22.37 -21.38 17.01
#